data_AF-A0ABD2PB31-F1
#
_entry.id   AF-A0ABD2PB31-F1
#
_cell.length_a   1.000
_cell.length_b   1.000
_cell.length_c   1.000
_cell.angle_alpha   90.00
_cell.angle_beta   90.00
_cell.angle_gamma   90.00
#
_symmetry.space_group_name_H-M   'P 1'
#
loop_
_entity.id
_entity.type
_entity.pdbx_description
1 polymer ?
#
loop_
_entity_poly.entity_id
_entity_poly.type
_entity_poly.pdbx_seq_one_letter_code
_entity_poly.pdbx_strand_id
1 'polypeptide(L)'
;MQKLKDPEIQTKVKQRMKKDFAALKEDARDDINVEESWKQVKGKLINIKQEEVGYTYKGYKNPRMSQEILLLMDTRRSYKEINKDKYNEVNREMRRKIRKA
;
A
#
# COMPACT_ATOMS: atom_id res chain seq x y z
N MET A 1 -8.60 -2.95 9.95
CA MET A 1 -9.94 -2.82 9.31
C MET A 1 -10.81 -1.71 9.93
N GLN A 2 -10.37 -0.97 10.95
CA GLN A 2 -11.18 0.11 11.55
C GLN A 2 -11.53 1.24 10.57
N LYS A 3 -10.62 1.62 9.66
CA LYS A 3 -10.88 2.66 8.64
C LYS A 3 -11.97 2.29 7.61
N LEU A 4 -12.19 1.00 7.34
CA LEU A 4 -13.28 0.53 6.47
C LEU A 4 -14.66 0.58 7.16
N LYS A 5 -14.70 0.84 8.48
CA LYS A 5 -15.94 1.12 9.20
C LYS A 5 -16.37 2.58 9.09
N ASP A 6 -15.48 3.45 8.59
CA ASP A 6 -15.81 4.83 8.28
C ASP A 6 -16.73 4.85 7.03
N PRO A 7 -17.94 5.42 7.13
CA PRO A 7 -18.89 5.49 6.02
C PRO A 7 -18.35 6.21 4.79
N GLU A 8 -17.51 7.24 4.99
CA GLU A 8 -16.96 8.05 3.90
C GLU A 8 -15.90 7.25 3.11
N ILE A 9 -14.98 6.61 3.84
CA ILE A 9 -13.95 5.73 3.24
C ILE A 9 -14.62 4.54 2.54
N GLN A 10 -15.66 3.96 3.14
CA GLN A 10 -16.39 2.87 2.52
C GLN A 10 -17.04 3.27 1.20
N THR A 11 -17.58 4.49 1.13
CA THR A 11 -18.21 5.02 -0.09
C THR A 11 -17.17 5.25 -1.18
N LYS A 12 -16.01 5.85 -0.85
CA LYS A 12 -14.90 6.04 -1.79
C LYS A 12 -14.38 4.71 -2.35
N VAL A 13 -14.14 3.73 -1.48
CA VAL A 13 -13.70 2.38 -1.88
C VAL A 13 -14.72 1.72 -2.81
N LYS A 14 -16.03 1.78 -2.49
CA LYS A 14 -17.09 1.21 -3.33
C LYS A 14 -17.15 1.87 -4.71
N GLN A 15 -17.07 3.19 -4.78
CA GLN A 15 -17.07 3.92 -6.05
C GLN A 15 -15.86 3.56 -6.91
N ARG A 16 -14.68 3.47 -6.28
CA ARG A 16 -13.44 3.16 -6.98
C ARG A 16 -13.40 1.72 -7.48
N MET A 17 -13.83 0.76 -6.66
CA MET A 17 -14.03 -0.63 -7.08
C MET A 17 -14.96 -0.71 -8.29
N LYS A 18 -16.13 -0.06 -8.24
CA LYS A 18 -17.08 -0.08 -9.36
C LYS A 18 -16.45 0.43 -10.66
N LYS A 19 -15.72 1.54 -10.62
CA LYS A 19 -15.01 2.09 -11.79
C LYS A 19 -13.95 1.11 -12.32
N ASP A 20 -13.14 0.56 -11.42
CA ASP A 20 -12.01 -0.31 -11.75
C ASP A 20 -12.44 -1.67 -12.32
N PHE A 21 -13.56 -2.21 -11.83
CA PHE A 21 -14.16 -3.46 -12.33
C PHE A 21 -14.97 -3.24 -13.61
N ALA A 22 -15.60 -2.07 -13.80
CA ALA A 22 -16.25 -1.74 -15.06
C ALA A 22 -15.23 -1.70 -16.21
N ALA A 23 -14.07 -1.08 -15.99
CA ALA A 23 -12.98 -1.05 -16.97
C ALA A 23 -12.46 -2.47 -17.33
N LEU A 24 -12.35 -3.37 -16.35
CA LEU A 24 -11.95 -4.77 -16.60
C LEU A 24 -12.98 -5.55 -17.42
N LYS A 25 -14.26 -5.17 -17.32
CA LYS A 25 -15.34 -5.80 -18.08
C LYS A 25 -15.36 -5.35 -19.54
N GLU A 26 -14.93 -4.12 -19.83
CA GLU A 26 -14.81 -3.61 -21.20
C GLU A 26 -13.61 -4.23 -21.95
N ASP A 27 -12.52 -4.50 -21.24
CA ASP A 27 -11.32 -5.13 -21.82
C ASP A 27 -11.50 -6.64 -22.10
N ALA A 28 -12.56 -7.27 -21.58
CA ALA A 28 -12.85 -8.71 -21.69
C ALA A 28 -13.41 -9.16 -23.04
N ARG A 29 -12.88 -8.63 -24.14
CA ARG A 29 -13.16 -9.10 -25.50
C ARG A 29 -12.06 -10.05 -25.96
N ASP A 30 -12.42 -11.32 -26.08
CA ASP A 30 -11.72 -12.45 -26.68
C ASP A 30 -10.29 -12.76 -26.17
N ASP A 31 -10.11 -13.99 -25.66
CA ASP A 31 -8.83 -14.58 -25.21
C ASP A 31 -8.12 -13.95 -24.01
N ILE A 32 -8.87 -13.46 -23.01
CA ILE A 32 -8.26 -13.12 -21.73
C ILE A 32 -7.84 -14.39 -20.97
N ASN A 33 -6.53 -14.55 -20.80
CA ASN A 33 -5.95 -15.48 -19.83
C ASN A 33 -6.51 -15.17 -18.43
N VAL A 34 -7.30 -16.10 -17.89
CA VAL A 34 -7.95 -15.98 -16.57
C VAL A 34 -6.95 -15.60 -15.47
N GLU A 35 -5.72 -16.10 -15.56
CA GLU A 35 -4.67 -15.83 -14.59
C GLU A 35 -4.16 -14.38 -14.67
N GLU A 36 -4.08 -13.81 -15.87
CA GLU A 36 -3.75 -12.41 -16.10
C GLU A 36 -4.84 -11.48 -15.55
N SER A 37 -6.10 -11.81 -15.83
CA SER A 37 -7.27 -11.12 -15.28
C SER A 37 -7.26 -11.12 -13.75
N TRP A 38 -6.97 -12.28 -13.14
CA TRP A 38 -6.91 -12.40 -11.69
C TRP A 38 -5.77 -11.56 -11.09
N LYS A 39 -4.61 -11.52 -11.75
CA LYS A 39 -3.50 -10.64 -11.36
C LYS A 39 -3.90 -9.17 -11.41
N GLN A 40 -4.60 -8.74 -12.46
CA GLN A 40 -5.09 -7.37 -12.59
C GLN A 40 -6.10 -7.01 -11.49
N VAL A 41 -7.09 -7.87 -11.23
CA VAL A 41 -8.05 -7.68 -10.14
C VAL A 41 -7.34 -7.53 -8.79
N LYS A 42 -6.39 -8.44 -8.51
CA LYS A 42 -5.61 -8.41 -7.27
C LYS A 42 -4.79 -7.13 -7.15
N GLY A 43 -4.18 -6.68 -8.25
CA GLY A 43 -3.45 -5.41 -8.32
C GLY A 43 -4.33 -4.22 -7.97
N LYS A 44 -5.50 -4.10 -8.61
CA LYS A 44 -6.46 -2.99 -8.34
C LYS A 44 -6.94 -2.99 -6.89
N LEU A 45 -7.22 -4.17 -6.31
CA LEU A 45 -7.59 -4.28 -4.89
C LEU A 45 -6.48 -3.84 -3.94
N ILE A 46 -5.22 -4.17 -4.24
CA ILE A 46 -4.06 -3.74 -3.46
C ILE A 46 -3.89 -2.23 -3.56
N ASN A 47 -4.06 -1.65 -4.75
CA ASN A 47 -3.96 -0.20 -4.96
C ASN A 47 -5.06 0.56 -4.23
N ILE A 48 -6.32 0.13 -4.34
CA ILE A 48 -7.44 0.73 -3.59
C ILE A 48 -7.19 0.68 -2.08
N LYS A 49 -6.65 -0.44 -1.59
CA LYS A 49 -6.28 -0.55 -0.17
C LYS A 49 -5.18 0.44 0.20
N GLN A 50 -4.15 0.60 -0.63
CA GLN A 50 -3.05 1.52 -0.35
C GLN A 50 -3.49 2.98 -0.40
N GLU A 51 -4.29 3.35 -1.38
CA GLU A 51 -4.67 4.74 -1.64
C GLU A 51 -5.83 5.23 -0.76
N GLU A 52 -6.88 4.43 -0.60
CA GLU A 52 -8.12 4.88 0.08
C GLU A 52 -8.14 4.49 1.56
N VAL A 53 -7.64 3.29 1.89
CA VAL A 53 -7.68 2.76 3.27
C VAL A 53 -6.36 3.03 4.00
N GLY A 54 -5.26 3.18 3.27
CA GLY A 54 -3.92 3.24 3.82
C GLY A 54 -3.45 1.91 4.41
N TYR A 55 -2.19 1.88 4.87
CA TYR A 55 -1.64 0.69 5.51
C TYR A 55 -2.30 0.46 6.88
N THR A 56 -2.85 -0.74 7.08
CA THR A 56 -3.19 -1.20 8.44
C THR A 56 -1.92 -1.75 9.05
N TYR A 57 -1.18 -0.89 9.76
CA TYR A 57 -0.13 -1.34 10.65
C TYR A 57 -0.75 -2.28 11.69
N LYS A 58 -0.57 -3.59 11.53
CA LYS A 58 -0.78 -4.54 12.61
C LYS A 58 0.36 -4.27 13.58
N GLY A 59 0.08 -3.47 14.60
CA GLY A 59 1.09 -3.05 15.56
C GLY A 59 1.84 -4.23 16.13
N TYR A 60 3.10 -4.39 15.71
CA TYR A 60 4.05 -5.01 16.61
C TYR A 60 4.15 -4.05 17.79
N LYS A 61 3.74 -4.51 18.98
CA LYS A 61 3.96 -3.84 20.26
C LYS A 61 5.47 -3.84 20.58
N ASN A 62 6.29 -3.30 19.70
CA ASN A 62 7.68 -3.00 19.99
C ASN A 62 7.71 -1.53 20.41
N PRO A 63 7.98 -1.20 21.69
CA PRO A 63 8.08 0.18 22.16
C PRO A 63 9.05 1.03 21.34
N ARG A 64 10.02 0.38 20.67
CA ARG A 64 11.02 1.01 19.81
C ARG A 64 10.54 1.28 18.38
N MET A 65 9.32 0.92 18.00
CA MET A 65 8.73 1.20 16.67
C MET A 65 7.80 2.42 16.76
N SER A 66 8.41 3.61 16.73
CA SER A 66 7.68 4.88 16.65
C SER A 66 7.07 5.08 15.26
N GLN A 67 6.05 5.94 15.20
CA GLN A 67 5.39 6.33 13.94
C GLN A 67 6.38 6.93 12.93
N GLU A 68 7.40 7.63 13.41
CA GLU A 68 8.51 8.13 12.58
C GLU A 68 9.35 7.00 11.97
N ILE A 69 9.64 5.94 12.73
CA ILE A 69 10.41 4.78 12.23
C ILE A 69 9.61 4.05 11.15
N LEU A 70 8.29 3.97 11.30
CA LEU A 70 7.40 3.39 10.29
C LEU A 70 7.40 4.21 9.00
N LEU A 71 7.30 5.54 9.11
CA LEU A 71 7.41 6.43 7.95
C LEU A 71 8.76 6.27 7.25
N LEU A 72 9.87 6.22 8.00
CA LEU A 72 11.20 5.96 7.45
C LEU A 72 11.31 4.59 6.78
N MET A 73 10.63 3.55 7.30
CA MET A 73 10.58 2.24 6.65
C MET A 73 9.89 2.31 5.29
N ASP A 74 8.80 3.06 5.18
CA ASP A 74 8.06 3.22 3.93
C ASP A 74 8.86 4.07 2.92
N THR A 75 9.49 5.16 3.37
CA THR A 75 10.42 5.95 2.56
C THR A 75 11.62 5.12 2.10
N ARG A 76 12.13 4.22 2.94
CA ARG A 76 13.22 3.31 2.55
C ARG A 76 12.78 2.35 1.43
N ARG A 77 11.53 1.88 1.46
CA ARG A 77 11.00 0.96 0.43
C ARG A 77 10.87 1.63 -0.92
N SER A 78 10.45 2.89 -0.97
CA SER A 78 10.30 3.62 -2.24
C SER A 78 11.63 3.85 -2.96
N TYR A 79 12.75 3.97 -2.23
CA TYR A 79 14.07 4.19 -2.84
C TYR A 79 14.86 2.93 -3.19
N LYS A 80 14.40 1.73 -2.80
CA LYS A 80 15.19 0.49 -2.87
C LYS A 80 15.75 0.16 -4.26
N GLU A 81 14.94 0.32 -5.30
CA GLU A 81 15.30 0.01 -6.69
C GLU A 81 15.48 1.29 -7.54
N ILE A 82 15.33 2.47 -6.94
CA ILE A 82 15.32 3.76 -7.65
C ILE A 82 16.58 4.58 -7.36
N ASN A 83 16.97 4.70 -6.09
CA ASN A 83 18.09 5.52 -5.67
C ASN A 83 18.79 4.92 -4.46
N LYS A 84 19.95 4.30 -4.71
CA LYS A 84 20.73 3.60 -3.70
C LYS A 84 21.29 4.53 -2.63
N ASP A 85 21.60 5.77 -2.97
CA ASP A 85 22.15 6.74 -2.02
C ASP A 85 21.08 7.21 -1.03
N LYS A 86 19.90 7.57 -1.53
CA LYS A 86 18.74 7.90 -0.68
C LYS A 86 18.27 6.72 0.15
N TYR A 87 18.31 5.51 -0.41
CA TYR A 87 18.03 4.30 0.36
C TYR A 87 18.97 4.17 1.56
N ASN A 88 20.27 4.35 1.34
CA ASN A 88 21.29 4.24 2.39
C ASN A 88 21.16 5.35 3.45
N GLU A 89 20.86 6.58 3.03
CA GLU A 89 20.60 7.72 3.91
C GLU A 89 19.42 7.44 4.85
N VAL A 90 18.26 7.10 4.30
CA VAL A 90 17.04 6.80 5.05
C VAL A 90 17.25 5.59 5.97
N ASN A 91 17.99 4.57 5.51
CA ASN A 91 18.32 3.40 6.32
C ASN A 91 19.24 3.76 7.51
N ARG A 92 20.20 4.68 7.33
CA ARG A 92 21.06 5.18 8.41
C ARG A 92 20.24 5.97 9.43
N GLU A 93 19.34 6.84 8.96
CA GLU A 93 18.46 7.62 9.82
C GLU A 93 17.53 6.71 10.65
N MET A 94 16.89 5.74 9.99
CA MET A 94 16.03 4.74 10.64
C MET A 94 16.79 3.99 11.75
N ARG A 95 18.02 3.52 11.47
CA ARG A 95 18.86 2.85 12.48
C ARG A 95 19.23 3.76 13.65
N ARG A 96 19.49 5.05 13.40
CA ARG A 96 19.78 6.03 14.46
C ARG A 96 18.56 6.23 15.37
N LYS A 97 17.36 6.38 14.80
CA LYS A 97 16.13 6.55 15.59
C LYS A 97 15.81 5.30 16.41
N ILE A 98 15.97 4.11 15.85
CA ILE A 98 15.80 2.84 16.58
C ILE A 98 16.79 2.72 17.75
N ARG A 99 18.05 3.19 17.59
CA ARG A 99 19.06 3.12 18.65
C ARG A 99 18.79 4.10 19.80
N LYS A 100 18.14 5.23 19.52
CA LYS A 100 17.82 6.28 20.52
C LYS A 100 16.52 6.00 21.30
N ALA A 101 15.73 5.00 20.89
CA ALA A 101 14.45 4.61 21.49
C ALA A 101 14.59 3.39 22.40
#